data_AF-A0AB74TZI7-F1
#
_entry.id   AF-A0AB74TZI7-F1
#
_cell.length_a   1.000
_cell.length_b   1.000
_cell.length_c   1.000
_cell.angle_alpha   90.00
_cell.angle_beta   90.00
_cell.angle_gamma   90.00
#
_symmetry.space_group_name_H-M   'P 1'
#
loop_
_entity.id
_entity.type
_entity.pdbx_description
1 polymer ?
#
loop_
_entity_poly.entity_id
_entity_poly.type
_entity_poly.pdbx_seq_one_letter_code
_entity_poly.pdbx_strand_id
1 'polypeptide(L)'
;MSCLIHNNFGNCRFRPTDEAKAKFKKKLKRLTKRNRPGIFAEIVKEINQVTQGWINYFGLGFVKSFVRRTEEWLRRRLRQLILKRWKKCSTKIKMLQKYGLTEDEAKRIAFSRKAYWHLSQTYEVNKAITTKRLHKWGLKSLTTIAESAYARY
;
A
#
# COMPACT_ATOMS: atom_id res chain seq x y z
N MET A 1 -8.54 25.36 3.88
CA MET A 1 -9.60 24.43 4.35
C MET A 1 -9.36 23.03 3.79
N SER A 2 -9.31 22.00 4.63
CA SER A 2 -8.98 20.61 4.27
C SER A 2 -10.20 19.75 3.84
N CYS A 3 -11.41 20.26 4.06
CA CYS A 3 -12.67 19.57 3.81
C CYS A 3 -13.63 20.47 3.02
N LEU A 4 -14.47 19.85 2.18
CA LEU A 4 -15.61 20.47 1.51
C LEU A 4 -16.89 19.81 2.03
N ILE A 5 -17.97 20.58 2.15
CA ILE A 5 -19.30 20.05 2.42
C ILE A 5 -19.90 19.63 1.07
N HIS A 6 -20.31 18.38 0.95
CA HIS A 6 -20.98 17.88 -0.24
C HIS A 6 -22.40 17.47 0.13
N ASN A 7 -23.38 18.04 -0.58
CA ASN A 7 -24.79 17.75 -0.36
C ASN A 7 -25.23 16.71 -1.40
N ASN A 8 -25.64 15.52 -0.95
CA ASN A 8 -26.16 14.48 -1.82
C ASN A 8 -27.53 14.08 -1.29
N PHE A 9 -28.60 14.48 -1.98
CA PHE A 9 -30.00 14.16 -1.65
C PHE A 9 -30.35 14.35 -0.15
N GLY A 10 -30.07 15.53 0.40
CA GLY A 10 -30.44 15.91 1.78
C GLY A 10 -29.45 15.51 2.87
N ASN A 11 -28.39 14.75 2.55
CA ASN A 11 -27.32 14.40 3.49
C ASN A 11 -26.05 15.22 3.23
N CYS A 12 -25.79 16.22 4.08
CA CYS A 12 -24.51 16.96 4.13
C CYS A 12 -23.43 16.07 4.73
N ARG A 13 -22.43 15.66 3.92
CA ARG A 13 -21.28 14.88 4.41
C ARG A 13 -19.97 15.58 4.07
N PHE A 14 -19.00 15.48 4.98
CA PHE A 14 -17.66 16.04 4.77
C PHE A 14 -16.90 15.23 3.71
N ARG A 15 -16.26 15.89 2.74
CA ARG A 15 -15.40 15.25 1.74
C ARG A 15 -14.01 15.89 1.80
N PRO A 16 -12.92 15.12 1.88
CA PRO A 16 -11.59 15.71 1.80
C PRO A 16 -11.40 16.39 0.45
N THR A 17 -10.77 17.55 0.46
CA THR A 17 -10.34 18.22 -0.77
C THR A 17 -9.39 17.33 -1.57
N ASP A 18 -9.33 17.53 -2.88
CA ASP A 18 -8.39 16.78 -3.71
C ASP A 18 -6.94 17.12 -3.37
N GLU A 19 -6.69 18.34 -2.88
CA GLU A 19 -5.41 18.73 -2.30
C GLU A 19 -5.04 17.89 -1.06
N ALA A 20 -5.98 17.66 -0.13
CA ALA A 20 -5.75 16.83 1.05
C ALA A 20 -5.45 15.37 0.66
N LYS A 21 -6.18 14.82 -0.33
CA LYS A 21 -5.91 13.49 -0.90
C LYS A 21 -4.54 13.41 -1.57
N ALA A 22 -4.15 14.44 -2.32
CA ALA A 22 -2.86 14.51 -2.98
C ALA A 22 -1.71 14.58 -1.96
N LYS A 23 -1.86 15.41 -0.90
CA LYS A 23 -0.90 15.49 0.21
C LYS A 23 -0.72 14.15 0.90
N PHE A 24 -1.81 13.42 1.16
CA PHE A 24 -1.75 12.08 1.73
C PHE A 24 -1.00 11.08 0.85
N LYS A 25 -1.36 10.99 -0.44
CA LYS A 25 -0.65 10.14 -1.41
C LYS A 25 0.82 10.51 -1.54
N LYS A 26 1.16 11.80 -1.54
CA LYS A 26 2.55 12.29 -1.58
C LYS A 26 3.34 11.83 -0.34
N LYS A 27 2.73 11.91 0.86
CA LYS A 27 3.33 11.42 2.10
C LYS A 27 3.59 9.91 2.03
N LEU A 28 2.61 9.11 1.61
CA LEU A 28 2.78 7.67 1.40
C LEU A 28 3.84 7.33 0.36
N LYS A 29 3.89 8.08 -0.76
CA LYS A 29 4.91 7.92 -1.81
C LYS A 29 6.32 8.12 -1.27
N ARG A 30 6.51 9.09 -0.37
CA ARG A 30 7.78 9.38 0.29
C ARG A 30 8.21 8.23 1.21
N LEU A 31 7.29 7.73 2.04
CA LEU A 31 7.54 6.61 2.95
C LEU A 31 7.89 5.32 2.20
N THR A 32 7.24 5.08 1.07
CA THR A 32 7.43 3.88 0.23
C THR A 32 8.37 4.14 -0.95
N LYS A 33 9.37 5.03 -0.83
CA LYS A 33 10.36 5.24 -1.88
C LYS A 33 11.17 3.95 -2.08
N ARG A 34 11.38 3.53 -3.34
CA ARG A 34 12.06 2.25 -3.66
C ARG A 34 13.48 2.12 -3.08
N ASN A 35 14.12 3.25 -2.78
CA ASN A 35 15.48 3.36 -2.22
C ASN A 35 15.46 3.66 -0.71
N ARG A 36 14.32 3.55 -0.01
CA ARG A 36 14.20 3.86 1.42
C ARG A 36 15.05 2.90 2.27
N PRO A 37 16.07 3.41 3.00
CA PRO A 37 16.81 2.61 3.98
C PRO A 37 15.94 2.28 5.20
N GLY A 38 16.44 1.43 6.10
CA GLY A 38 15.77 1.07 7.35
C GLY A 38 15.01 -0.27 7.31
N ILE A 39 14.47 -0.68 8.45
CA ILE A 39 13.84 -2.00 8.61
C ILE A 39 12.44 -1.97 8.00
N PHE A 40 12.02 -3.09 7.39
CA PHE A 40 10.70 -3.15 6.74
C PHE A 40 9.55 -2.92 7.76
N ALA A 41 9.69 -3.49 8.96
CA ALA A 41 8.72 -3.33 10.05
C ALA A 41 8.54 -1.86 10.46
N GLU A 42 9.61 -1.08 10.53
CA GLU A 42 9.55 0.36 10.84
C GLU A 42 8.81 1.14 9.76
N ILE A 43 9.10 0.85 8.48
CA ILE A 43 8.39 1.47 7.34
C ILE A 43 6.89 1.15 7.42
N VAL A 44 6.53 -0.10 7.73
CA VAL A 44 5.13 -0.50 7.89
C VAL A 44 4.49 0.22 9.07
N LYS A 45 5.20 0.38 10.19
CA LYS A 45 4.73 1.14 11.37
C LYS A 45 4.47 2.61 11.01
N GLU A 46 5.40 3.28 10.32
CA GLU A 46 5.24 4.66 9.84
C GLU A 46 4.02 4.81 8.91
N ILE A 47 3.84 3.85 7.97
CA ILE A 47 2.69 3.83 7.07
C ILE A 47 1.39 3.68 7.85
N ASN A 48 1.34 2.75 8.81
CA ASN A 48 0.16 2.54 9.64
C ASN A 48 -0.20 3.79 10.45
N GLN A 49 0.78 4.48 11.05
CA GLN A 49 0.53 5.72 11.78
C GLN A 49 -0.05 6.82 10.89
N VAL A 50 0.52 7.03 9.70
CA VAL A 50 0.04 8.04 8.75
C VAL A 50 -1.36 7.71 8.23
N THR A 51 -1.61 6.45 7.89
CA THR A 51 -2.91 6.01 7.38
C THR A 51 -3.99 6.08 8.46
N GLN A 52 -3.70 5.64 9.68
CA GLN A 52 -4.64 5.67 10.79
C GLN A 52 -4.96 7.12 11.21
N GLY A 53 -3.97 8.01 11.30
CA GLY A 53 -4.21 9.42 11.59
C GLY A 53 -5.05 10.13 10.51
N TRP A 54 -4.77 9.85 9.23
CA TRP A 54 -5.55 10.44 8.13
C TRP A 54 -7.00 9.93 8.12
N ILE A 55 -7.19 8.62 8.31
CA ILE A 55 -8.54 8.03 8.35
C ILE A 55 -9.31 8.49 9.59
N ASN A 56 -8.69 8.61 10.76
CA ASN A 56 -9.38 9.13 11.95
C ASN A 56 -9.84 10.58 11.75
N TYR A 57 -9.05 11.41 11.05
CA TYR A 57 -9.41 12.80 10.78
C TYR A 57 -10.50 12.95 9.71
N PHE A 58 -10.44 12.17 8.62
CA PHE A 58 -11.37 12.25 7.49
C PHE A 58 -12.48 11.19 7.49
N GLY A 59 -12.54 10.34 8.52
CA GLY A 59 -13.33 9.11 8.59
C GLY A 59 -14.84 9.31 8.55
N LEU A 60 -15.30 10.55 8.72
CA LEU A 60 -16.71 10.95 8.62
C LEU A 60 -17.21 11.08 7.16
N GLY A 61 -16.34 10.99 6.15
CA GLY A 61 -16.64 11.42 4.79
C GLY A 61 -16.79 10.33 3.72
N PHE A 62 -17.19 10.68 2.48
CA PHE A 62 -17.24 9.75 1.32
C PHE A 62 -15.84 9.37 0.81
N VAL A 63 -15.03 8.66 1.60
CA VAL A 63 -13.63 8.33 1.28
C VAL A 63 -13.39 6.85 0.95
N LYS A 64 -14.38 5.97 1.11
CA LYS A 64 -14.22 4.50 0.90
C LYS A 64 -13.58 4.15 -0.46
N SER A 65 -14.04 4.75 -1.55
CA SER A 65 -13.50 4.50 -2.90
C SER A 65 -12.08 5.03 -3.09
N PHE A 66 -11.72 6.13 -2.43
CA PHE A 66 -10.36 6.67 -2.43
C PHE A 66 -9.41 5.81 -1.59
N VAL A 67 -9.87 5.35 -0.43
CA VAL A 67 -9.13 4.48 0.48
C VAL A 67 -8.79 3.16 -0.21
N ARG A 68 -9.78 2.48 -0.80
CA ARG A 68 -9.56 1.20 -1.52
C ARG A 68 -8.51 1.33 -2.63
N ARG A 69 -8.64 2.33 -3.50
CA ARG A 69 -7.67 2.60 -4.57
C ARG A 69 -6.28 2.92 -4.03
N THR A 70 -6.21 3.63 -2.90
CA THR A 70 -4.93 3.97 -2.27
C THR A 70 -4.28 2.75 -1.62
N GLU A 71 -5.06 1.85 -1.02
CA GLU A 71 -4.60 0.59 -0.45
C GLU A 71 -4.05 -0.37 -1.52
N GLU A 72 -4.73 -0.51 -2.66
CA GLU A 72 -4.22 -1.26 -3.83
C GLU A 72 -2.88 -0.72 -4.33
N TRP A 73 -2.81 0.60 -4.53
CA TRP A 73 -1.59 1.27 -4.95
C TRP A 73 -0.46 1.11 -3.92
N LEU A 74 -0.76 1.20 -2.63
CA LEU A 74 0.19 1.05 -1.53
C LEU A 74 0.77 -0.37 -1.50
N ARG A 75 -0.07 -1.41 -1.61
CA ARG A 75 0.38 -2.81 -1.67
C ARG A 75 1.34 -3.04 -2.83
N ARG A 76 1.04 -2.48 -4.02
CA ARG A 76 1.93 -2.56 -5.18
C ARG A 76 3.28 -1.87 -4.93
N ARG A 77 3.29 -0.73 -4.23
CA ARG A 77 4.54 -0.03 -3.85
C ARG A 77 5.38 -0.82 -2.85
N LEU A 78 4.74 -1.47 -1.89
CA LEU A 78 5.44 -2.34 -0.94
C LEU A 78 6.10 -3.53 -1.64
N ARG A 79 5.40 -4.17 -2.59
CA ARG A 79 6.00 -5.22 -3.45
C ARG A 79 7.21 -4.69 -4.22
N GLN A 80 7.10 -3.49 -4.81
CA GLN A 80 8.21 -2.84 -5.50
C GLN A 80 9.41 -2.62 -4.56
N LEU A 81 9.16 -2.11 -3.35
CA LEU A 81 10.19 -1.87 -2.33
C LEU A 81 10.91 -3.17 -1.97
N ILE A 82 10.16 -4.24 -1.71
CA ILE A 82 10.69 -5.56 -1.34
C ILE A 82 11.58 -6.11 -2.46
N LEU A 83 11.08 -6.11 -3.71
CA LEU A 83 11.85 -6.56 -4.86
C LEU A 83 13.13 -5.75 -5.07
N LYS A 84 13.10 -4.44 -4.80
CA LYS A 84 14.28 -3.58 -4.93
C LYS A 84 15.32 -3.83 -3.82
N ARG A 85 14.87 -4.22 -2.62
CA ARG A 85 15.76 -4.58 -1.51
C ARG A 85 16.54 -5.86 -1.81
N TRP A 86 15.92 -6.82 -2.51
CA TRP A 86 16.61 -8.00 -3.02
C TRP A 86 17.46 -7.63 -4.24
N LYS A 87 18.62 -7.03 -4.01
CA LYS A 87 19.48 -6.49 -5.08
C LYS A 87 20.02 -7.59 -6.00
N LYS A 88 20.50 -8.70 -5.44
CA LYS A 88 21.13 -9.80 -6.18
C LYS A 88 20.06 -10.76 -6.73
N CYS A 89 20.27 -11.27 -7.95
CA CYS A 89 19.37 -12.24 -8.59
C CYS A 89 19.24 -13.52 -7.76
N SER A 90 20.35 -14.04 -7.22
CA SER A 90 20.34 -15.21 -6.34
C SER A 90 19.46 -15.01 -5.10
N THR A 91 19.53 -13.83 -4.48
CA THR A 91 18.66 -13.48 -3.33
C THR A 91 17.19 -13.39 -3.72
N LYS A 92 16.87 -12.80 -4.88
CA LYS A 92 15.48 -12.77 -5.38
C LYS A 92 14.95 -14.18 -5.58
N ILE A 93 15.70 -15.04 -6.26
CA ILE A 93 15.29 -16.43 -6.52
C ILE A 93 15.02 -17.16 -5.21
N LYS A 94 15.99 -17.15 -4.28
CA LYS A 94 15.88 -17.80 -2.97
C LYS A 94 14.67 -17.30 -2.17
N MET A 95 14.45 -15.98 -2.13
CA MET A 95 13.33 -15.41 -1.38
C MET A 95 11.98 -15.70 -2.04
N LEU A 96 11.89 -15.61 -3.37
CA LEU A 96 10.66 -15.90 -4.11
C LEU A 96 10.28 -17.38 -3.98
N GLN A 97 11.25 -18.30 -4.07
CA GLN A 97 11.03 -19.73 -3.81
C GLN A 97 10.56 -19.99 -2.37
N LYS A 98 11.20 -19.34 -1.39
CA LYS A 98 10.77 -19.40 0.03
C LYS A 98 9.31 -18.96 0.21
N TYR A 99 8.79 -18.12 -0.67
CA TYR A 99 7.41 -17.65 -0.62
C TYR A 99 6.43 -18.43 -1.49
N GLY A 100 6.86 -19.54 -2.09
CA GLY A 100 6.00 -20.52 -2.77
C GLY A 100 6.01 -20.42 -4.30
N LEU A 101 7.03 -19.82 -4.89
CA LEU A 101 7.23 -19.85 -6.35
C LEU A 101 8.11 -21.04 -6.74
N THR A 102 7.86 -21.59 -7.93
CA THR A 102 8.78 -22.55 -8.53
C THR A 102 10.08 -21.86 -8.92
N GLU A 103 11.14 -22.63 -9.17
CA GLU A 103 12.42 -22.08 -9.59
C GLU A 103 12.30 -21.26 -10.89
N ASP A 104 11.54 -21.74 -11.86
CA ASP A 104 11.36 -21.05 -13.15
C ASP A 104 10.54 -19.77 -13.01
N GLU A 105 9.48 -19.77 -12.21
CA GLU A 105 8.73 -18.55 -11.85
C GLU A 105 9.66 -17.51 -11.20
N ALA A 106 10.51 -17.95 -10.28
CA ALA A 106 11.43 -17.08 -9.58
C ALA A 106 12.53 -16.53 -10.50
N LYS A 107 13.10 -17.36 -11.37
CA LYS A 107 14.11 -16.97 -12.38
C LYS A 107 13.56 -15.93 -13.35
N ARG A 108 12.32 -16.12 -13.84
CA ARG A 108 11.63 -15.14 -14.71
C ARG A 108 11.60 -13.75 -14.10
N ILE A 109 11.29 -13.63 -12.81
CA ILE A 109 11.27 -12.33 -12.12
C ILE A 109 12.68 -11.82 -11.83
N ALA A 110 13.60 -12.70 -11.42
CA ALA A 110 14.93 -12.31 -11.00
C ALA A 110 15.78 -11.73 -12.15
N PHE A 111 15.73 -12.37 -13.32
CA PHE A 111 16.49 -11.99 -14.52
C PHE A 111 15.75 -11.02 -15.45
N SER A 112 14.50 -10.66 -15.12
CA SER A 112 13.75 -9.73 -15.97
C SER A 112 14.43 -8.37 -16.09
N ARG A 113 14.46 -7.84 -17.31
CA ARG A 113 14.90 -6.46 -17.60
C ARG A 113 13.80 -5.41 -17.32
N LYS A 114 12.58 -5.83 -16.98
CA LYS A 114 11.46 -4.93 -16.68
C LYS A 114 11.72 -4.13 -15.40
N ALA A 115 11.26 -2.88 -15.36
CA ALA A 115 11.40 -2.07 -14.15
C ALA A 115 10.58 -2.65 -12.97
N TYR A 116 11.07 -2.45 -11.75
CA TYR A 116 10.44 -2.97 -10.52
C TYR A 116 8.95 -2.61 -10.35
N TRP A 117 8.52 -1.47 -10.89
CA TRP A 117 7.10 -1.08 -10.86
C TRP A 117 6.22 -1.96 -11.74
N HIS A 118 6.74 -2.42 -12.89
CA HIS A 118 6.05 -3.37 -13.75
C HIS A 118 6.06 -4.77 -13.12
N LEU A 119 7.22 -5.20 -12.59
CA LEU A 119 7.35 -6.49 -11.90
C LEU A 119 6.42 -6.61 -10.70
N SER A 120 6.18 -5.52 -9.94
CA SER A 120 5.32 -5.56 -8.77
C SER A 120 3.83 -5.82 -9.05
N GLN A 121 3.42 -5.80 -10.33
CA GLN A 121 2.06 -6.11 -10.77
C GLN A 121 1.94 -7.51 -11.40
N THR A 122 3.04 -8.24 -11.63
CA THR A 122 2.96 -9.55 -12.29
C THR A 122 2.32 -10.59 -11.39
N TYR A 123 1.78 -11.65 -12.01
CA TYR A 123 1.12 -12.73 -11.31
C TYR A 123 2.05 -13.40 -10.29
N GLU A 124 3.30 -13.68 -10.67
CA GLU A 124 4.28 -14.37 -9.83
C GLU A 124 4.58 -13.57 -8.55
N VAL A 125 4.71 -12.24 -8.65
CA VAL A 125 4.98 -11.40 -7.49
C VAL A 125 3.74 -11.28 -6.59
N ASN A 126 2.54 -11.24 -7.17
CA ASN A 126 1.30 -11.25 -6.39
C ASN A 126 1.06 -12.59 -5.67
N LYS A 127 1.45 -13.71 -6.32
CA LYS A 127 1.44 -15.07 -5.74
C LYS A 127 2.45 -15.19 -4.60
N ALA A 128 3.68 -14.70 -4.79
CA ALA A 128 4.72 -14.71 -3.75
C ALA A 128 4.36 -13.81 -2.56
N ILE A 129 4.03 -12.55 -2.84
CA ILE A 129 3.79 -11.49 -1.87
C ILE A 129 2.30 -11.19 -1.85
N THR A 130 1.54 -12.11 -1.26
CA THR A 130 0.10 -12.00 -1.12
C THR A 130 -0.29 -10.87 -0.18
N THR A 131 -1.53 -10.40 -0.30
CA THR A 131 -2.09 -9.39 0.61
C THR A 131 -2.11 -9.90 2.05
N LYS A 132 -2.45 -11.18 2.26
CA LYS A 132 -2.39 -11.85 3.57
C LYS A 132 -0.98 -11.78 4.19
N ARG A 133 0.08 -12.01 3.40
CA ARG A 133 1.47 -11.88 3.89
C ARG A 133 1.80 -10.44 4.31
N LEU A 134 1.39 -9.43 3.54
CA LEU A 134 1.60 -8.03 3.91
C LEU A 134 0.94 -7.70 5.24
N HIS A 135 -0.27 -8.22 5.49
CA HIS A 135 -0.95 -8.08 6.78
C HIS A 135 -0.22 -8.82 7.91
N LYS A 136 0.29 -10.03 7.65
CA LYS A 136 1.13 -10.77 8.61
C LYS A 136 2.41 -10.01 8.98
N TRP A 137 2.96 -9.21 8.07
CA TRP A 137 4.10 -8.32 8.34
C TRP A 137 3.71 -7.00 9.01
N GLY A 138 2.45 -6.87 9.44
CA GLY A 138 1.97 -5.74 10.25
C GLY A 138 1.26 -4.65 9.46
N LEU A 139 1.10 -4.74 8.13
CA LEU A 139 0.35 -3.73 7.38
C LEU A 139 -1.13 -3.81 7.77
N LYS A 140 -1.71 -2.72 8.29
CA LYS A 140 -3.15 -2.70 8.59
C LYS A 140 -3.95 -2.47 7.32
N SER A 141 -5.13 -3.08 7.22
CA SER A 141 -6.03 -2.77 6.10
C SER A 141 -6.65 -1.39 6.30
N LEU A 142 -6.46 -0.51 5.32
CA LEU A 142 -7.03 0.83 5.37
C LEU A 142 -8.55 0.78 5.28
N THR A 143 -9.08 -0.16 4.49
CA THR A 143 -10.54 -0.35 4.35
C THR A 143 -11.16 -0.72 5.69
N THR A 144 -10.57 -1.68 6.42
CA THR A 144 -11.04 -2.05 7.77
C THR A 144 -10.93 -0.90 8.78
N ILE A 145 -9.84 -0.12 8.75
CA ILE A 145 -9.71 1.05 9.62
C ILE A 145 -10.80 2.08 9.31
N ALA A 146 -11.07 2.33 8.03
CA ALA A 146 -12.12 3.25 7.61
C ALA A 146 -13.50 2.77 8.05
N GLU A 147 -13.83 1.49 7.84
CA GLU A 147 -15.09 0.89 8.30
C GLU A 147 -15.27 1.00 9.81
N SER A 148 -14.22 0.73 10.58
CA SER A 148 -14.23 0.89 12.03
C SER A 148 -14.40 2.36 12.47
N ALA A 149 -13.93 3.31 11.66
CA ALA A 149 -14.10 4.73 11.94
C ALA A 149 -15.52 5.20 11.63
N TYR A 150 -16.14 4.70 10.56
CA TYR A 150 -17.55 4.96 10.26
C TYR A 150 -18.48 4.40 11.33
N ALA A 151 -18.22 3.19 11.84
CA ALA A 151 -19.08 2.56 12.82
C ALA A 151 -19.05 3.22 14.22
N ARG A 152 -18.10 4.14 14.48
CA ARG A 152 -18.03 4.88 15.76
C ARG A 152 -18.93 6.11 15.81
N TYR A 153 -19.53 6.48 14.67
CA TYR A 153 -20.41 7.63 14.52
C TYR A 153 -21.75 7.19 13.97
#